data_AF-A0A7S2FY01-F1
#
_entry.id   AF-A0A7S2FY01-F1
#
_cell.length_a   1.000
_cell.length_b   1.000
_cell.length_c   1.000
_cell.angle_alpha   90.00
_cell.angle_beta   90.00
_cell.angle_gamma   90.00
#
_symmetry.space_group_name_H-M   'P 1'
#
loop_
_entity.id
_entity.type
_entity.pdbx_description
1 polymer ?
#
loop_
_entity_poly.entity_id
_entity_poly.type
_entity_poly.pdbx_seq_one_letter_code
_entity_poly.pdbx_strand_id
1 'polypeptide(L)'
;YTMNPKAMPRNQLLGSMDHDTREWTDGVLTDASRKVVMEPNEVRSWVVCDGDVDPEWVESLNSVLDDNHLLTLPNGERIAFGDNVNFLFETHDLRFASPATISRMGMIYLSEEDVDVRRVCKKWLTDQRTQNEKKRSSVKTTAAQSAAATGTGAAGEGKDGGG
;
A
#
# COMPACT_ATOMS: atom_id res chain seq x y z
N TYR A 1 -6.05 -1.93 -1.95
CA TYR A 1 -6.18 -1.87 -0.48
C TYR A 1 -5.13 -2.76 0.14
N THR A 2 -4.39 -2.30 1.14
CA THR A 2 -3.32 -3.08 1.80
C THR A 2 -3.57 -3.12 3.30
N MET A 3 -3.46 -4.30 3.91
CA MET A 3 -3.66 -4.50 5.35
C MET A 3 -2.73 -5.58 5.89
N ASN A 4 -2.35 -5.47 7.16
CA ASN A 4 -1.64 -6.52 7.87
C ASN A 4 -2.60 -7.26 8.81
N PRO A 5 -3.00 -8.51 8.48
CA PRO A 5 -4.00 -9.24 9.27
C PRO A 5 -3.50 -9.64 10.67
N LYS A 6 -2.19 -9.78 10.86
CA LYS A 6 -1.54 -10.09 12.16
C LYS A 6 -1.48 -8.89 13.09
N ALA A 7 -1.49 -7.67 12.55
CA ALA A 7 -1.33 -6.45 13.34
C ALA A 7 -2.59 -6.08 14.14
N MET A 8 -3.72 -6.72 13.87
CA MET A 8 -5.00 -6.44 14.51
C MET A 8 -5.72 -7.72 14.93
N PRO A 9 -6.57 -7.67 15.97
CA PRO A 9 -7.36 -8.84 16.34
C PRO A 9 -8.42 -9.15 15.27
N ARG A 10 -8.87 -10.40 15.24
CA ARG A 10 -9.82 -10.92 14.25
C ARG A 10 -11.10 -10.08 14.11
N ASN A 11 -11.65 -9.59 15.22
CA ASN A 11 -12.86 -8.75 15.21
C ASN A 11 -12.65 -7.39 14.52
N GLN A 12 -11.45 -6.81 14.62
CA GLN A 12 -11.13 -5.57 13.90
C GLN A 12 -10.81 -5.84 12.43
N LEU A 13 -10.32 -7.02 12.08
CA LEU A 13 -10.07 -7.42 10.71
C LEU A 13 -11.37 -7.74 9.95
N LEU A 14 -12.19 -8.65 10.50
CA LEU A 14 -13.38 -9.20 9.85
C LEU A 14 -14.69 -8.54 10.28
N GLY A 15 -14.66 -7.68 11.29
CA GLY A 15 -15.85 -7.14 11.92
C GLY A 15 -16.39 -8.04 13.03
N SER A 16 -17.30 -7.49 13.80
CA SER A 16 -17.98 -8.20 14.88
C SER A 16 -19.38 -7.65 15.11
N MET A 17 -20.25 -8.51 15.61
CA MET A 17 -21.56 -8.12 16.11
C MET A 17 -21.47 -7.82 17.60
N ASP A 18 -21.96 -6.66 18.01
CA ASP A 18 -22.11 -6.32 19.42
C ASP A 18 -23.19 -7.21 20.06
N HIS A 19 -22.88 -7.82 21.21
CA HIS A 19 -23.79 -8.77 21.86
C HIS A 19 -24.99 -8.10 22.52
N ASP A 20 -24.86 -6.84 22.95
CA ASP A 20 -25.89 -6.10 23.66
C ASP A 20 -26.79 -5.34 22.69
N THR A 21 -26.20 -4.61 21.73
CA THR A 21 -26.95 -3.80 20.76
C THR A 21 -27.39 -4.61 19.54
N ARG A 22 -26.76 -5.76 19.27
CA ARG A 22 -26.91 -6.54 18.03
C ARG A 22 -26.54 -5.76 16.76
N GLU A 23 -25.78 -4.68 16.91
CA GLU A 23 -25.29 -3.91 15.78
C GLU A 23 -24.03 -4.55 15.20
N TRP A 24 -23.94 -4.55 13.88
CA TRP A 24 -22.76 -5.02 13.17
C TRP A 24 -21.77 -3.88 13.00
N THR A 25 -20.51 -4.13 13.36
CA THR A 25 -19.39 -3.21 13.08
C THR A 25 -18.48 -3.86 12.04
N ASP A 26 -18.30 -3.19 10.90
CA ASP A 26 -17.36 -3.63 9.87
C ASP A 26 -15.92 -3.56 10.37
N GLY A 27 -15.12 -4.56 9.98
CA GLY A 27 -13.68 -4.55 10.13
C GLY A 27 -12.96 -4.00 8.90
N VAL A 28 -11.64 -3.97 8.95
CA VAL A 28 -10.78 -3.44 7.88
C VAL A 28 -10.95 -4.22 6.57
N LEU A 29 -11.05 -5.54 6.63
CA LEU A 29 -11.20 -6.39 5.44
C LEU A 29 -12.60 -6.28 4.83
N THR A 30 -13.63 -6.20 5.68
CA THR A 30 -15.02 -6.09 5.21
C THR A 30 -15.30 -4.71 4.61
N ASP A 31 -14.80 -3.64 5.24
CA ASP A 31 -14.86 -2.28 4.68
C ASP A 31 -14.11 -2.20 3.34
N ALA A 32 -12.90 -2.77 3.25
CA ALA A 32 -12.16 -2.83 1.99
C ALA A 32 -12.93 -3.62 0.91
N SER A 33 -13.56 -4.74 1.31
CA SER A 33 -14.36 -5.60 0.42
C SER A 33 -15.57 -4.87 -0.15
N ARG A 34 -16.28 -4.08 0.68
CA ARG A 34 -17.38 -3.23 0.20
C ARG A 34 -16.90 -2.20 -0.80
N LYS A 35 -15.78 -1.54 -0.52
CA LYS A 35 -15.22 -0.51 -1.40
C LYS A 35 -14.82 -1.09 -2.76
N VAL A 36 -14.16 -2.25 -2.80
CA VAL A 36 -13.76 -2.86 -4.09
C VAL A 36 -14.93 -3.35 -4.91
N VAL A 37 -16.03 -3.78 -4.28
CA VAL A 37 -17.25 -4.21 -4.98
C VAL A 37 -18.06 -3.01 -5.50
N MET A 38 -17.91 -1.83 -4.90
CA MET A 38 -18.52 -0.59 -5.41
C MET A 38 -17.78 -0.01 -6.62
N GLU A 39 -16.54 -0.44 -6.89
CA GLU A 39 -15.79 0.02 -8.05
C GLU A 39 -16.39 -0.54 -9.35
N PRO A 40 -16.31 0.20 -10.47
CA PRO A 40 -16.73 -0.29 -11.78
C PRO A 40 -15.96 -1.55 -12.20
N ASN A 41 -16.59 -2.42 -12.99
CA ASN A 41 -15.98 -3.68 -13.45
C ASN A 41 -14.75 -3.48 -14.33
N GLU A 42 -14.59 -2.30 -14.94
CA GLU A 42 -13.41 -1.92 -15.72
C GLU A 42 -12.18 -1.66 -14.84
N VAL A 43 -12.39 -1.44 -13.53
CA VAL A 43 -11.33 -1.18 -12.55
C VAL A 43 -10.90 -2.49 -11.93
N ARG A 44 -9.62 -2.84 -12.11
CA ARG A 44 -9.02 -4.00 -11.45
C ARG A 44 -8.60 -3.65 -10.03
N SER A 45 -9.31 -4.21 -9.06
CA SER A 45 -9.09 -3.96 -7.63
C SER A 45 -8.24 -5.06 -7.01
N TRP A 46 -7.31 -4.65 -6.14
CA TRP A 46 -6.42 -5.57 -5.42
C TRP A 46 -6.58 -5.38 -3.91
N VAL A 47 -6.86 -6.47 -3.21
CA VAL A 47 -6.86 -6.55 -1.75
C VAL A 47 -5.61 -7.31 -1.34
N VAL A 48 -4.65 -6.59 -0.73
CA VAL A 48 -3.34 -7.10 -0.35
C VAL A 48 -3.31 -7.32 1.16
N CYS A 49 -3.04 -8.56 1.55
CA CYS A 49 -2.82 -8.97 2.93
C CYS A 49 -1.31 -9.20 3.12
N ASP A 50 -0.65 -8.23 3.75
CA ASP A 50 0.79 -8.25 4.03
C ASP A 50 1.00 -8.71 5.49
N GLY A 51 1.17 -10.02 5.64
CA GLY A 51 1.36 -10.66 6.94
C GLY A 51 1.08 -12.16 6.88
N ASP A 52 1.55 -12.87 7.91
CA ASP A 52 1.45 -14.33 7.97
C ASP A 52 -0.01 -14.82 7.94
N VAL A 53 -0.20 -15.94 7.24
CA VAL A 53 -1.50 -16.59 7.09
C VAL A 53 -1.81 -17.48 8.30
N ASP A 54 -2.74 -17.05 9.13
CA ASP A 54 -3.23 -17.83 10.29
C ASP A 54 -4.59 -18.49 9.99
N PRO A 55 -4.82 -19.74 10.44
CA PRO A 55 -6.10 -20.45 10.28
C PRO A 55 -7.34 -19.66 10.70
N GLU A 56 -7.22 -18.91 11.81
CA GLU A 56 -8.36 -18.29 12.46
C GLU A 56 -9.10 -17.27 11.58
N TRP A 57 -8.36 -16.52 10.76
CA TRP A 57 -8.94 -15.54 9.86
C TRP A 57 -9.05 -16.05 8.43
N VAL A 58 -8.11 -16.87 7.96
CA VAL A 58 -8.10 -17.34 6.56
C VAL A 58 -9.29 -18.27 6.26
N GLU A 59 -9.80 -18.99 7.26
CA GLU A 59 -11.00 -19.81 7.10
C GLU A 59 -12.21 -19.00 6.64
N SER A 60 -12.30 -17.74 7.09
CA SER A 60 -13.39 -16.84 6.71
C SER A 60 -13.30 -16.40 5.24
N LEU A 61 -12.13 -16.60 4.60
CA LEU A 61 -11.89 -16.32 3.19
C LEU A 61 -11.97 -17.54 2.28
N ASN A 62 -12.18 -18.75 2.79
CA ASN A 62 -12.20 -19.95 1.96
C ASN A 62 -13.22 -19.87 0.81
N SER A 63 -14.41 -19.29 1.05
CA SER A 63 -15.44 -19.06 0.02
C SER A 63 -15.18 -17.84 -0.87
N VAL A 64 -14.26 -16.97 -0.48
CA VAL A 64 -13.79 -15.86 -1.33
C VAL A 64 -12.78 -16.38 -2.36
N LEU A 65 -11.98 -17.36 -1.95
CA LEU A 65 -10.85 -17.89 -2.70
C LEU A 65 -11.21 -19.13 -3.53
N ASP A 66 -12.43 -19.65 -3.37
CA ASP A 66 -12.97 -20.69 -4.24
C ASP A 66 -13.80 -20.07 -5.40
N ASP A 67 -14.38 -20.93 -6.23
CA ASP A 67 -15.17 -20.51 -7.40
C ASP A 67 -16.41 -19.67 -7.05
N ASN A 68 -16.81 -19.59 -5.78
CA ASN A 68 -17.97 -18.80 -5.37
C ASN A 68 -17.67 -17.30 -5.31
N HIS A 69 -16.40 -16.90 -5.14
CA HIS A 69 -15.98 -15.50 -4.97
C HIS A 69 -16.88 -14.72 -3.98
N LEU A 70 -17.18 -15.32 -2.82
CA LEU A 70 -18.19 -14.84 -1.88
C LEU A 70 -17.67 -14.74 -0.45
N LEU A 71 -17.67 -13.54 0.12
CA LEU A 71 -17.41 -13.31 1.54
C LEU A 71 -18.72 -13.41 2.33
N THR A 72 -18.81 -14.38 3.24
CA THR A 72 -19.96 -14.51 4.13
C THR A 72 -19.62 -14.00 5.52
N LEU A 73 -20.32 -12.96 5.95
CA LEU A 73 -20.15 -12.35 7.26
C LEU A 73 -20.96 -13.09 8.33
N PRO A 74 -20.50 -13.11 9.60
CA PRO A 74 -21.23 -13.72 10.72
C PRO A 74 -22.66 -13.20 10.93
N ASN A 75 -22.95 -11.96 10.52
CA ASN A 75 -24.30 -11.39 10.56
C ASN A 75 -25.24 -11.96 9.47
N GLY A 76 -24.75 -12.86 8.61
CA GLY A 76 -25.49 -13.48 7.50
C GLY A 76 -25.39 -12.70 6.18
N GLU A 77 -24.76 -11.53 6.17
CA GLU A 77 -24.53 -10.76 4.97
C GLU A 77 -23.52 -11.45 4.04
N ARG A 78 -23.72 -11.28 2.73
CA ARG A 78 -22.90 -11.90 1.70
C ARG A 78 -22.43 -10.85 0.72
N ILE A 79 -21.11 -10.73 0.57
CA ILE A 79 -20.46 -9.81 -0.35
C ILE A 79 -19.86 -10.64 -1.48
N ALA A 80 -20.41 -10.52 -2.69
CA ALA A 80 -19.91 -11.20 -3.88
C ALA A 80 -18.89 -10.33 -4.61
N PHE A 81 -17.78 -10.92 -5.04
CA PHE A 81 -16.74 -10.25 -5.81
C PHE A 81 -16.88 -10.56 -7.30
N GLY A 82 -16.63 -9.54 -8.12
CA GLY A 82 -16.47 -9.73 -9.57
C GLY A 82 -15.06 -10.20 -9.93
N ASP A 83 -14.90 -10.66 -11.18
CA ASP A 83 -13.61 -11.14 -11.72
C ASP A 83 -12.52 -10.04 -11.77
N ASN A 84 -12.91 -8.78 -11.57
CA ASN A 84 -12.02 -7.63 -11.49
C ASN A 84 -11.30 -7.51 -10.13
N VAL A 85 -11.74 -8.24 -9.10
CA VAL A 85 -11.14 -8.20 -7.76
C VAL A 85 -10.14 -9.34 -7.59
N ASN A 86 -8.95 -9.01 -7.11
CA ASN A 86 -7.87 -9.98 -6.86
C ASN A 86 -7.41 -9.88 -5.40
N PHE A 87 -7.20 -11.02 -4.76
CA PHE A 87 -6.59 -11.09 -3.44
C PHE A 87 -5.13 -11.50 -3.57
N LEU A 88 -4.24 -10.76 -2.90
CA LEU A 88 -2.81 -11.03 -2.86
C LEU A 88 -2.39 -11.21 -1.40
N PHE A 89 -1.71 -12.31 -1.11
CA PHE A 89 -1.16 -12.59 0.21
C PHE A 89 0.36 -12.55 0.12
N GLU A 90 0.96 -11.62 0.87
CA GLU A 90 2.41 -11.55 1.09
C GLU A 90 2.67 -12.14 2.47
N THR A 91 3.38 -13.27 2.52
CA THR A 91 3.64 -14.02 3.75
C THR A 91 5.07 -14.52 3.75
N HIS A 92 5.69 -14.57 4.94
CA HIS A 92 7.01 -15.17 5.08
C HIS A 92 6.96 -16.69 4.99
N ASP A 93 5.95 -17.29 5.63
CA ASP A 93 5.72 -18.73 5.56
C ASP A 93 4.25 -19.11 5.64
N LEU A 94 3.94 -20.36 5.27
CA LEU A 94 2.59 -20.92 5.26
C LEU A 94 2.45 -22.08 6.25
N ARG A 95 3.29 -22.12 7.30
CA ARG A 95 3.37 -23.28 8.21
C ARG A 95 2.06 -23.60 8.91
N PHE A 96 1.24 -22.57 9.16
CA PHE A 96 -0.04 -22.70 9.84
C PHE A 96 -1.21 -22.84 8.87
N ALA A 97 -1.03 -22.54 7.59
CA ALA A 97 -2.10 -22.63 6.60
C ALA A 97 -2.39 -24.09 6.24
N SER A 98 -3.68 -24.44 6.14
CA SER A 98 -4.07 -25.79 5.74
C SER A 98 -3.74 -26.04 4.25
N PRO A 99 -3.36 -27.26 3.84
CA PRO A 99 -3.15 -27.58 2.42
C PRO A 99 -4.36 -27.27 1.54
N ALA A 100 -5.58 -27.39 2.09
CA ALA A 100 -6.81 -27.07 1.39
C ALA A 100 -6.94 -25.56 1.11
N THR A 101 -6.56 -24.70 2.07
CA THR A 101 -6.56 -23.25 1.86
C THR A 101 -5.55 -22.87 0.77
N ILE A 102 -4.36 -23.45 0.84
CA ILE A 102 -3.28 -23.18 -0.13
C ILE A 102 -3.64 -23.67 -1.52
N SER A 103 -4.33 -24.82 -1.66
CA SER A 103 -4.68 -25.38 -2.97
C SER A 103 -5.66 -24.52 -3.78
N ARG A 104 -6.34 -23.57 -3.13
CA ARG A 104 -7.27 -22.62 -3.77
C ARG A 104 -6.56 -21.38 -4.31
N MET A 105 -5.28 -21.18 -3.97
CA MET A 105 -4.51 -19.99 -4.32
C MET A 105 -3.40 -20.33 -5.32
N GLY A 106 -3.13 -19.38 -6.23
CA GLY A 106 -1.87 -19.40 -6.98
C GLY A 106 -0.70 -19.02 -6.06
N MET A 107 0.35 -19.83 -6.03
CA MET A 107 1.54 -19.58 -5.22
C MET A 107 2.73 -19.19 -6.09
N ILE A 108 3.38 -18.08 -5.72
CA ILE A 108 4.67 -17.68 -6.26
C ILE A 108 5.69 -17.80 -5.14
N TYR A 109 6.72 -18.61 -5.34
CA TYR A 109 7.83 -18.75 -4.41
C TYR A 109 9.03 -17.93 -4.88
N LEU A 110 9.60 -17.13 -3.98
CA LEU A 110 10.82 -16.37 -4.24
C LEU A 110 11.96 -16.98 -3.41
N SER A 111 13.02 -17.44 -4.08
CA SER A 111 14.21 -17.97 -3.42
C SER A 111 15.20 -16.85 -3.07
N GLU A 112 16.03 -17.06 -2.05
CA GLU A 112 17.18 -16.18 -1.77
C GLU A 112 18.14 -16.10 -2.97
N GLU A 113 18.24 -17.17 -3.75
CA GLU A 113 19.07 -17.22 -4.96
C GLU A 113 18.57 -16.26 -6.06
N ASP A 114 17.27 -15.92 -6.05
CA ASP A 114 16.67 -14.98 -7.00
C ASP A 114 16.98 -13.51 -6.64
N VAL A 115 17.45 -13.24 -5.41
CA VAL A 115 17.70 -11.90 -4.89
C VAL A 115 19.18 -11.52 -5.03
N ASP A 116 19.51 -10.77 -6.08
CA ASP A 116 20.88 -10.26 -6.29
C ASP A 116 21.17 -9.04 -5.40
N VAL A 117 21.79 -9.29 -4.24
CA VAL A 117 22.23 -8.26 -3.28
C VAL A 117 23.09 -7.18 -3.94
N ARG A 118 23.89 -7.52 -4.95
CA ARG A 118 24.73 -6.53 -5.65
C ARG A 118 23.89 -5.52 -6.40
N ARG A 119 22.74 -5.92 -6.96
CA ARG A 119 21.80 -4.99 -7.61
C ARG A 119 21.17 -4.05 -6.59
N VAL A 120 20.80 -4.56 -5.42
CA VAL A 120 20.24 -3.76 -4.33
C VAL A 120 21.26 -2.70 -3.88
N CYS A 121 22.49 -3.11 -3.60
CA CYS A 121 23.57 -2.18 -3.22
C CYS A 121 23.88 -1.16 -4.32
N LYS A 122 23.93 -1.59 -5.59
CA LYS A 122 24.17 -0.69 -6.73
C LYS A 122 23.05 0.34 -6.87
N LYS A 123 21.78 -0.05 -6.69
CA LYS A 123 20.63 0.86 -6.71
C LYS A 123 20.75 1.89 -5.58
N TRP A 124 21.01 1.44 -4.35
CA TRP A 124 21.18 2.33 -3.20
C TRP A 124 22.30 3.36 -3.42
N LEU A 125 23.48 2.93 -3.91
CA LEU A 125 24.59 3.83 -4.24
C LEU A 125 24.23 4.85 -5.33
N THR A 126 23.47 4.43 -6.34
CA THR A 126 23.01 5.31 -7.43
C THR A 126 22.03 6.36 -6.93
N ASP A 127 21.14 5.99 -6.01
CA ASP A 127 20.19 6.91 -5.41
C ASP A 127 20.90 7.98 -4.56
N GLN A 128 21.93 7.61 -3.81
CA GLN A 128 22.74 8.58 -3.05
C GLN A 128 23.39 9.63 -3.95
N ARG A 129 23.94 9.22 -5.11
CA ARG A 129 24.52 10.16 -6.09
C ARG A 129 23.46 11.11 -6.64
N THR A 130 22.31 10.58 -7.03
CA THR A 130 21.18 11.36 -7.56
C THR A 130 20.68 12.39 -6.55
N GLN A 131 20.57 12.01 -5.26
CA GLN A 131 20.15 12.92 -4.20
C GLN A 131 21.18 14.03 -3.93
N ASN A 132 22.48 13.69 -3.95
CA ASN A 132 23.55 14.67 -3.76
C ASN A 132 23.65 15.67 -4.93
N GLU A 133 23.40 15.22 -6.16
CA GLU A 133 23.34 16.10 -7.34
C GLU A 133 22.15 17.04 -7.28
N LYS A 134 20.96 16.56 -6.89
CA LYS A 134 19.76 17.39 -6.66
C LYS A 134 19.97 18.42 -5.54
N LYS A 135 20.65 18.05 -4.45
CA LYS A 135 21.02 19.00 -3.38
C LYS A 135 21.99 20.07 -3.90
N ARG A 136 23.02 19.68 -4.66
CA ARG A 136 23.98 20.63 -5.25
C ARG A 136 23.36 21.57 -6.29
N SER A 137 22.41 21.10 -7.10
CA SER A 137 21.71 21.96 -8.06
C SER A 137 20.74 22.91 -7.36
N SER A 138 20.01 22.47 -6.33
CA SER A 138 19.12 23.33 -5.53
C SER A 138 19.87 24.45 -4.79
N VAL A 139 21.04 24.13 -4.21
CA VAL A 139 21.91 25.14 -3.57
C VAL A 139 22.43 26.15 -4.59
N LYS A 140 22.78 25.74 -5.82
CA LYS A 140 23.21 26.65 -6.89
C LYS A 140 22.08 27.58 -7.35
N THR A 141 20.86 27.08 -7.48
CA THR A 141 19.69 27.89 -7.85
C THR A 141 19.36 28.93 -6.79
N THR A 142 19.41 28.54 -5.51
CA THR A 142 19.16 29.45 -4.37
C THR A 142 20.25 30.51 -4.26
N ALA A 143 21.51 30.13 -4.42
CA ALA A 143 22.64 31.06 -4.43
C ALA A 143 22.56 32.04 -5.61
N ALA A 144 22.21 31.57 -6.82
CA ALA A 144 22.04 32.43 -8.00
C ALA A 144 20.90 33.44 -7.83
N GLN A 145 19.78 33.03 -7.21
CA GLN A 145 18.66 33.93 -6.90
C GLN A 145 19.03 34.99 -5.85
N SER A 146 19.81 34.63 -4.83
CA SER A 146 20.30 35.58 -3.81
C SER A 146 21.29 36.60 -4.38
N ALA A 147 22.17 36.18 -5.30
CA ALA A 147 23.12 37.06 -5.97
C ALA A 147 22.43 38.05 -6.91
N ALA A 148 21.38 37.64 -7.63
CA ALA A 148 20.60 38.51 -8.50
C ALA A 148 19.81 39.59 -7.72
N ALA A 149 19.32 39.29 -6.51
CA ALA A 149 18.62 40.24 -5.66
C ALA A 149 19.53 41.33 -5.06
N THR A 150 20.84 41.10 -5.01
CA THR A 150 21.81 42.06 -4.44
C THR A 150 22.40 43.00 -5.51
N GLY A 151 22.14 42.74 -6.81
CA GLY A 151 22.73 43.45 -7.94
C GLY A 151 21.94 44.64 -8.50
N THR A 152 20.74 44.94 -8.00
CA THR A 152 19.85 45.98 -8.56
C THR A 152 19.79 47.29 -7.76
N GLY A 153 20.69 47.51 -6.80
CA GLY A 153 20.67 48.68 -5.91
C GLY A 153 21.94 49.54 -5.93
N ALA A 154 22.44 49.96 -7.09
CA ALA A 154 23.50 50.99 -7.16
C ALA A 154 23.61 51.62 -8.56
N ALA A 155 22.62 52.42 -8.97
CA ALA A 155 22.77 53.36 -10.09
C ALA A 155 21.81 54.54 -9.90
N GLY A 156 22.23 55.49 -9.06
CA GLY A 156 21.47 56.71 -8.87
C GLY A 156 22.26 57.71 -8.04
N GLU A 157 23.24 58.38 -8.65
CA GLU A 157 23.54 59.78 -8.34
C GLU A 157 24.53 60.37 -9.34
N GLY A 158 24.22 61.56 -9.82
CA GLY A 158 25.18 62.45 -10.47
C GLY A 158 24.81 62.88 -11.89
N LYS A 159 23.84 63.81 -12.02
CA LYS A 159 24.02 64.96 -12.91
C LYS A 159 22.97 66.06 -12.72
N ASP A 160 23.45 67.27 -12.98
CA ASP A 160 22.80 68.58 -13.14
C ASP A 160 22.53 69.38 -11.86
N GLY A 161 22.89 70.66 -11.75
CA GLY A 161 23.47 71.61 -12.72
C GLY A 161 23.71 72.96 -12.01
N GLY A 162 24.68 73.74 -12.50
CA GLY A 162 24.99 75.07 -11.99
C GLY A 162 23.95 76.13 -12.39
N GLY A 163 24.00 77.26 -11.67
CA GLY A 163 23.20 78.47 -11.91
C GLY A 163 22.97 79.24 -10.62
#